data_AF-X1VZY6-F1
#
_entry.id   AF-X1VZY6-F1
#
_cell.length_a   1.000
_cell.length_b   1.000
_cell.length_c   1.000
_cell.angle_alpha   90.00
_cell.angle_beta   90.00
_cell.angle_gamma   90.00
#
_symmetry.space_group_name_H-M   'P 1'
#
loop_
_entity.id
_entity.type
_entity.pdbx_description
1 polymer ?
#
loop_
_entity_poly.entity_id
_entity_poly.type
_entity_poly.pdbx_seq_one_letter_code
_entity_poly.pdbx_strand_id
1 'polypeptide(L)'
;EFYKKLIDELIRNNIKPTVTLFHWDLPMWAYDMGGWLNRDSVKWFKEYAVKVFEELNDSVKFWITHNEPYCASILGYNLGIHAPGHKNTREALIAAHHILLSHGAAVEAFREFCFKDSKIGITLNLTPFYSVSDSEEDIEASFRGDGLSNRWFLDPIFKAFYPENQIKHSEF
;
A
#
# COMPACT_ATOMS: atom_id res chain seq x y z
N GLU A 1 7.44 14.75 17.90
CA GLU A 1 7.16 14.82 19.35
C GLU A 1 5.92 14.04 19.76
N PHE A 2 4.74 14.36 19.20
CA PHE A 2 3.48 13.66 19.50
C PHE A 2 3.59 12.12 19.48
N TYR A 3 4.04 11.53 18.37
CA TYR A 3 4.13 10.07 18.23
C TYR A 3 5.10 9.42 19.24
N LYS A 4 6.19 10.11 19.60
CA LYS A 4 7.13 9.60 20.63
C LYS A 4 6.43 9.51 21.99
N LYS A 5 5.74 10.59 22.41
CA LYS A 5 4.97 10.60 23.66
C LYS A 5 3.89 9.52 23.69
N LEU A 6 3.19 9.32 22.57
CA LEU A 6 2.17 8.27 22.44
C LEU A 6 2.78 6.87 22.58
N ILE A 7 3.87 6.60 21.86
CA ILE A 7 4.57 5.30 21.89
C ILE A 7 5.14 5.03 23.28
N ASP A 8 5.78 6.02 23.91
CA ASP A 8 6.30 5.91 25.27
C ASP A 8 5.20 5.54 26.26
N GLU A 9 4.02 6.17 26.14
CA GLU A 9 2.89 5.87 27.01
C GLU A 9 2.32 4.47 26.77
N LEU A 10 2.20 4.02 25.52
CA LEU A 10 1.81 2.65 25.20
C LEU A 10 2.77 1.63 25.85
N ILE A 11 4.08 1.85 25.72
CA ILE A 11 5.10 0.96 26.26
C ILE A 11 5.06 0.94 27.79
N ARG A 12 4.91 2.10 28.47
CA ARG A 12 4.76 2.17 29.94
C ARG A 12 3.57 1.35 30.44
N ASN A 13 2.54 1.22 29.62
CA ASN A 13 1.34 0.45 29.93
C ASN A 13 1.38 -1.00 29.35
N ASN A 14 2.57 -1.48 28.94
CA ASN A 14 2.77 -2.81 28.36
C ASN A 14 1.97 -3.09 27.08
N ILE A 15 1.62 -2.04 26.32
CA ILE A 15 0.94 -2.15 25.03
C ILE A 15 2.00 -2.08 23.93
N LYS A 16 2.00 -3.07 23.03
CA LYS A 16 2.94 -3.14 21.91
C LYS A 16 2.43 -2.27 20.75
N PRO A 17 3.13 -1.19 20.36
CA PRO A 17 2.72 -0.38 19.23
C PRO A 17 3.00 -1.10 17.90
N THR A 18 2.03 -1.02 17.00
CA THR A 18 2.19 -1.34 15.58
C THR A 18 1.97 -0.06 14.79
N VAL A 19 2.99 0.41 14.08
CA VAL A 19 2.94 1.70 13.38
C VAL A 19 2.71 1.48 11.90
N THR A 20 1.68 2.13 11.36
CA THR A 20 1.43 2.23 9.92
C THR A 20 2.00 3.54 9.40
N LEU A 21 2.87 3.50 8.40
CA LEU A 21 3.53 4.69 7.85
C LEU A 21 2.57 5.51 6.97
N PHE A 22 1.82 4.85 6.10
CA PHE A 22 0.86 5.51 5.20
C PHE A 22 -0.56 4.96 5.39
N HIS A 23 -1.48 5.85 5.76
CA HIS A 23 -2.90 5.56 5.88
C HIS A 23 -3.74 6.62 5.13
N TRP A 24 -3.36 6.82 3.86
CA TRP A 24 -4.10 7.58 2.84
C TRP A 24 -4.06 9.11 2.96
N ASP A 25 -3.35 9.63 3.95
CA ASP A 25 -3.14 11.04 4.23
C ASP A 25 -1.94 11.62 3.46
N LEU A 26 -1.95 11.47 2.12
CA LEU A 26 -0.91 12.01 1.26
C LEU A 26 -0.85 13.55 1.42
N PRO A 27 0.34 14.15 1.69
CA PRO A 27 0.46 15.59 1.81
C PRO A 27 0.05 16.32 0.52
N MET A 28 -0.64 17.46 0.66
CA MET A 28 -1.10 18.26 -0.49
C MET A 28 0.03 18.66 -1.44
N TRP A 29 1.20 19.03 -0.92
CA TRP A 29 2.35 19.38 -1.76
C TRP A 29 2.79 18.20 -2.65
N ALA A 30 2.66 16.96 -2.19
CA ALA A 30 3.02 15.79 -2.96
C ALA A 30 1.96 15.55 -4.06
N TYR A 31 0.68 15.75 -3.73
CA TYR A 31 -0.41 15.72 -4.71
C TYR A 31 -0.25 16.78 -5.80
N ASP A 32 0.09 18.02 -5.44
CA ASP A 32 0.33 19.12 -6.38
C ASP A 32 1.49 18.79 -7.34
N MET A 33 2.43 17.93 -6.92
CA MET A 33 3.53 17.42 -7.74
C MET A 33 3.18 16.13 -8.53
N GLY A 34 1.90 15.75 -8.58
CA GLY A 34 1.36 14.59 -9.29
C GLY A 34 1.04 13.39 -8.39
N GLY A 35 1.26 13.48 -7.08
CA GLY A 35 0.93 12.45 -6.10
C GLY A 35 1.51 11.08 -6.43
N TRP A 36 0.70 10.03 -6.32
CA TRP A 36 1.13 8.67 -6.62
C TRP A 36 1.30 8.41 -8.13
N LEU A 37 0.91 9.34 -9.00
CA LEU A 37 1.18 9.25 -10.44
C LEU A 37 2.63 9.62 -10.77
N ASN A 38 3.25 10.45 -9.93
CA ASN A 38 4.65 10.80 -10.05
C ASN A 38 5.52 9.68 -9.44
N ARG A 39 6.50 9.19 -10.19
CA ARG A 39 7.44 8.14 -9.71
C ARG A 39 8.30 8.63 -8.53
N ASP A 40 8.53 9.94 -8.42
CA ASP A 40 9.26 10.52 -7.28
C ASP A 40 8.54 10.32 -5.94
N SER A 41 7.24 9.98 -5.94
CA SER A 41 6.51 9.59 -4.73
C SER A 41 7.14 8.40 -3.99
N VAL A 42 7.81 7.50 -4.71
CA VAL A 42 8.59 6.40 -4.13
C VAL A 42 9.75 6.94 -3.29
N LYS A 43 10.45 7.96 -3.81
CA LYS A 43 11.56 8.61 -3.11
C LYS A 43 11.06 9.39 -1.91
N TRP A 44 10.01 10.20 -2.06
CA TRP A 44 9.43 10.98 -0.96
C TRP A 44 8.95 10.08 0.19
N PHE A 45 8.28 8.96 -0.15
CA PHE A 45 7.85 7.98 0.86
C PHE A 45 9.03 7.31 1.55
N LYS A 46 10.08 6.93 0.81
CA LYS A 46 11.31 6.36 1.39
C LYS A 46 11.97 7.36 2.36
N GLU A 47 12.10 8.62 1.99
CA GLU A 47 12.68 9.67 2.84
C GLU A 47 11.87 9.89 4.12
N TYR A 48 10.53 9.95 3.99
CA TYR A 48 9.63 9.98 5.13
C TYR A 48 9.79 8.75 6.04
N ALA A 49 9.79 7.55 5.46
CA ALA A 49 9.93 6.29 6.20
C ALA A 49 11.26 6.23 6.97
N VAL A 50 12.38 6.54 6.30
CA VAL A 50 13.70 6.63 6.92
C VAL A 50 13.68 7.57 8.11
N LYS A 51 13.09 8.77 7.95
CA LYS A 51 13.03 9.72 9.05
C LYS A 51 12.19 9.20 10.22
N VAL A 52 11.08 8.52 9.96
CA VAL A 52 10.27 7.92 11.03
C VAL A 52 11.03 6.78 11.73
N PHE A 53 11.77 5.95 10.98
CA PHE A 53 12.61 4.89 11.56
C PHE A 53 13.71 5.46 12.46
N GLU A 54 14.41 6.51 12.04
CA GLU A 54 15.43 7.20 12.86
C GLU A 54 14.86 7.81 14.14
N GLU A 55 13.63 8.32 14.10
CA GLU A 55 13.06 9.04 15.24
C GLU A 55 12.41 8.11 16.26
N LEU A 56 11.82 7.01 15.80
CA LEU A 56 11.14 6.02 16.65
C LEU A 56 12.02 4.83 17.02
N ASN A 57 13.13 4.64 16.30
CA ASN A 57 14.18 3.66 16.60
C ASN A 57 13.63 2.27 16.94
N ASP A 58 14.24 1.61 17.92
CA ASP A 58 13.87 0.26 18.35
C ASP A 58 12.65 0.22 19.28
N SER A 59 12.00 1.36 19.54
CA SER A 59 10.80 1.44 20.39
C SER A 59 9.57 0.79 19.73
N VAL A 60 9.56 0.70 18.40
CA VAL A 60 8.49 0.06 17.63
C VAL A 60 9.00 -1.25 17.03
N LYS A 61 8.31 -2.36 17.36
CA LYS A 61 8.68 -3.71 16.89
C LYS A 61 7.89 -4.17 15.66
N PHE A 62 6.76 -3.55 15.36
CA PHE A 62 5.89 -3.94 14.25
C PHE A 62 5.58 -2.74 13.36
N TRP A 63 5.95 -2.87 12.10
CA TRP A 63 5.85 -1.81 11.11
C TRP A 63 4.98 -2.25 9.94
N ILE A 64 4.06 -1.37 9.54
CA ILE A 64 3.25 -1.50 8.34
C ILE A 64 3.64 -0.33 7.43
N THR A 65 4.06 -0.65 6.22
CA THR A 65 4.42 0.36 5.21
C THR A 65 3.18 1.08 4.69
N HIS A 66 2.29 0.34 4.05
CA HIS A 66 1.04 0.84 3.48
C HIS A 66 -0.14 0.09 4.04
N ASN A 67 -1.18 0.85 4.41
CA ASN A 67 -2.51 0.30 4.60
C ASN A 67 -3.27 0.29 3.28
N GLU A 68 -3.74 -0.90 2.86
CA GLU A 68 -4.72 -1.08 1.79
C GLU A 68 -4.38 -0.32 0.48
N PRO A 69 -3.33 -0.73 -0.24
CA PRO A 69 -2.99 -0.14 -1.54
C PRO A 69 -4.16 -0.09 -2.52
N TYR A 70 -5.07 -1.07 -2.50
CA TYR A 70 -6.30 -1.05 -3.31
C TYR A 70 -7.14 0.21 -3.06
N CYS A 71 -7.34 0.57 -1.79
CA CYS A 71 -8.12 1.76 -1.43
C CYS A 71 -7.42 3.05 -1.86
N ALA A 72 -6.11 3.16 -1.62
CA ALA A 72 -5.32 4.35 -1.98
C ALA A 72 -5.15 4.52 -3.51
N SER A 73 -5.29 3.46 -4.30
CA SER A 73 -5.12 3.47 -5.75
C SER A 73 -6.45 3.33 -6.50
N ILE A 74 -7.11 2.18 -6.43
CA ILE A 74 -8.34 1.89 -7.19
C ILE A 74 -9.49 2.77 -6.70
N LEU A 75 -9.74 2.86 -5.39
CA LEU A 75 -10.83 3.71 -4.89
C LEU A 75 -10.52 5.20 -5.03
N GLY A 76 -9.24 5.59 -4.96
CA GLY A 76 -8.79 6.98 -5.05
C GLY A 76 -8.68 7.53 -6.49
N TYR A 77 -8.20 6.72 -7.43
CA TYR A 77 -7.87 7.15 -8.79
C TYR A 77 -8.74 6.53 -9.89
N ASN A 78 -9.42 5.40 -9.64
CA ASN A 78 -10.32 4.78 -10.63
C ASN A 78 -11.80 5.07 -10.34
N LEU A 79 -12.26 4.78 -9.12
CA LEU A 79 -13.67 4.94 -8.77
C LEU A 79 -14.00 6.35 -8.25
N GLY A 80 -12.98 7.09 -7.81
CA GLY A 80 -13.12 8.44 -7.25
C GLY A 80 -13.93 8.49 -5.96
N ILE A 81 -13.96 7.39 -5.20
CA ILE A 81 -14.68 7.26 -3.92
C ILE A 81 -13.82 7.86 -2.78
N HIS A 82 -12.51 7.67 -2.84
CA HIS A 82 -11.55 8.26 -1.91
C HIS A 82 -10.77 9.39 -2.58
N ALA A 83 -10.06 10.19 -1.78
CA ALA A 83 -9.10 11.15 -2.30
C ALA A 83 -8.05 10.45 -3.20
N PRO A 84 -7.59 11.08 -4.30
CA PRO A 84 -7.94 12.44 -4.74
C PRO A 84 -9.25 12.53 -5.54
N GLY A 85 -9.98 11.44 -5.75
CA GLY A 85 -11.28 11.45 -6.42
C GLY A 85 -11.21 11.37 -7.95
N HIS A 86 -10.07 10.91 -8.51
CA HIS A 86 -9.95 10.76 -9.95
C HIS A 86 -10.76 9.56 -10.46
N LYS A 87 -11.09 9.60 -11.75
CA LYS A 87 -11.88 8.56 -12.44
C LYS A 87 -11.17 8.05 -13.69
N ASN A 88 -9.96 7.52 -13.49
CA ASN A 88 -9.07 7.08 -14.55
C ASN A 88 -8.36 5.78 -14.17
N THR A 89 -8.72 4.70 -14.86
CA THR A 89 -8.15 3.37 -14.62
C THR A 89 -6.63 3.36 -14.83
N ARG A 90 -6.10 4.07 -15.83
CA ARG A 90 -4.65 4.12 -16.09
C ARG A 90 -3.90 4.75 -14.93
N GLU A 91 -4.43 5.85 -14.40
CA GLU A 91 -3.86 6.53 -13.24
C GLU A 91 -3.86 5.62 -12.01
N ALA A 92 -4.94 4.87 -11.79
CA ALA A 92 -5.02 3.94 -10.67
C ALA A 92 -3.98 2.82 -10.75
N LEU A 93 -3.72 2.27 -11.93
CA LEU A 93 -2.68 1.24 -12.08
C LEU A 93 -1.27 1.80 -11.86
N ILE A 94 -1.01 3.03 -12.32
CA ILE A 94 0.26 3.74 -12.05
C ILE A 94 0.41 4.00 -10.55
N ALA A 95 -0.63 4.50 -9.88
CA ALA A 95 -0.63 4.75 -8.45
C ALA A 95 -0.41 3.46 -7.66
N ALA A 96 -1.12 2.38 -7.99
CA ALA A 96 -0.94 1.06 -7.39
C ALA A 96 0.51 0.57 -7.52
N HIS A 97 1.11 0.75 -8.70
CA HIS A 97 2.51 0.39 -8.93
C HIS A 97 3.47 1.19 -8.06
N HIS A 98 3.35 2.51 -7.99
CA HIS A 98 4.25 3.33 -7.18
C HIS A 98 4.05 3.10 -5.67
N ILE A 99 2.83 2.84 -5.21
CA ILE A 99 2.57 2.44 -3.81
C ILE A 99 3.31 1.14 -3.49
N LEU A 100 3.15 0.09 -4.30
CA LEU A 100 3.84 -1.19 -4.11
C LEU A 100 5.37 -1.07 -4.21
N LEU A 101 5.87 -0.24 -5.14
CA LEU A 101 7.30 0.00 -5.27
C LEU A 101 7.86 0.74 -4.03
N SER A 102 7.10 1.69 -3.48
CA SER A 102 7.48 2.42 -2.27
C SER A 102 7.44 1.55 -1.01
N HIS A 103 6.57 0.53 -0.95
CA HIS A 103 6.65 -0.53 0.05
C HIS A 103 8.02 -1.22 0.02
N GLY A 104 8.45 -1.70 -1.16
CA GLY A 104 9.75 -2.35 -1.32
C GLY A 104 10.91 -1.44 -0.92
N ALA A 105 10.90 -0.18 -1.39
CA ALA A 105 11.93 0.80 -1.07
C ALA A 105 12.03 1.12 0.43
N ALA A 106 10.91 1.15 1.15
CA ALA A 106 10.89 1.33 2.60
C ALA A 106 11.35 0.09 3.36
N VAL A 107 11.01 -1.12 2.88
CA VAL A 107 11.50 -2.39 3.46
C VAL A 107 13.01 -2.53 3.30
N GLU A 108 13.55 -2.18 2.14
CA GLU A 108 15.01 -2.13 1.91
C GLU A 108 15.68 -1.17 2.89
N ALA A 109 15.17 0.08 3.00
CA ALA A 109 15.70 1.06 3.92
C ALA A 109 15.64 0.60 5.39
N PHE A 110 14.52 -0.02 5.79
CA PHE A 110 14.33 -0.54 7.14
C PHE A 110 15.39 -1.58 7.53
N ARG A 111 15.80 -2.44 6.60
CA ARG A 111 16.77 -3.51 6.86
C ARG A 111 18.17 -2.96 7.19
N GLU A 112 18.52 -1.79 6.67
CA GLU A 112 19.80 -1.13 6.98
C GLU A 112 19.92 -0.70 8.45
N PHE A 113 18.79 -0.46 9.14
CA PHE A 113 18.79 -0.07 10.55
C PHE A 113 19.11 -1.22 11.52
N CYS A 114 18.97 -2.47 11.09
CA CYS A 114 19.26 -3.66 11.91
C CYS A 114 18.55 -3.67 13.29
N PHE A 115 17.32 -3.16 13.37
CA PHE A 115 16.55 -3.16 14.62
C PHE A 115 16.29 -4.58 15.14
N LYS A 116 16.59 -4.82 16.42
CA LYS A 116 16.39 -6.12 17.07
C LYS A 116 14.92 -6.46 17.18
N ASP A 117 14.60 -7.72 16.86
CA ASP A 117 13.27 -8.34 16.99
C ASP A 117 12.14 -7.53 16.33
N SER A 118 12.46 -6.77 15.29
CA SER A 118 11.51 -5.89 14.61
C SER A 118 11.09 -6.47 13.27
N LYS A 119 9.80 -6.34 12.93
CA LYS A 119 9.20 -6.84 11.70
C LYS A 119 8.59 -5.70 10.91
N ILE A 120 8.69 -5.77 9.60
CA ILE A 120 8.06 -4.85 8.67
C ILE A 120 7.27 -5.63 7.62
N GLY A 121 6.09 -5.11 7.26
CA GLY A 121 5.22 -5.69 6.25
C GLY A 121 4.28 -4.68 5.61
N ILE A 122 3.29 -5.19 4.89
CA ILE A 122 2.22 -4.42 4.26
C ILE A 122 0.87 -5.01 4.66
N THR A 123 -0.17 -4.18 4.70
CA THR A 123 -1.54 -4.60 4.97
C THR A 123 -2.34 -4.54 3.68
N LEU A 124 -2.95 -5.66 3.30
CA LEU A 124 -3.84 -5.76 2.14
C LEU A 124 -5.26 -6.06 2.61
N ASN A 125 -6.22 -5.27 2.16
CA ASN A 125 -7.63 -5.63 2.24
C ASN A 125 -7.93 -6.65 1.13
N LEU A 126 -8.39 -7.84 1.51
CA LEU A 126 -8.72 -8.91 0.57
C LEU A 126 -10.21 -9.22 0.65
N THR A 127 -10.87 -9.25 -0.50
CA THR A 127 -12.29 -9.61 -0.63
C THR A 127 -12.40 -10.80 -1.55
N PRO A 128 -12.71 -12.00 -1.06
CA PRO A 128 -12.92 -13.17 -1.91
C PRO A 128 -14.09 -12.94 -2.88
N PHE A 129 -13.92 -13.37 -4.13
CA PHE A 129 -14.96 -13.32 -5.17
C PHE A 129 -15.46 -14.73 -5.45
N TYR A 130 -16.77 -14.85 -5.65
CA TYR A 130 -17.46 -16.10 -5.96
C TYR A 130 -18.34 -15.88 -7.19
N SER A 131 -18.40 -16.87 -8.08
CA SER A 131 -19.35 -16.84 -9.19
C SER A 131 -20.78 -17.01 -8.67
N VAL A 132 -21.75 -16.38 -9.33
CA VAL A 132 -23.17 -16.48 -8.98
C VAL A 132 -23.76 -17.80 -9.48
N SER A 133 -23.20 -18.35 -10.56
CA SER A 133 -23.54 -19.66 -11.11
C SER A 133 -22.30 -20.38 -11.65
N ASP A 134 -22.50 -21.58 -12.19
CA ASP A 134 -21.48 -22.38 -12.87
C ASP A 134 -21.31 -22.03 -14.36
N SER A 135 -21.97 -20.96 -14.84
CA SER A 135 -21.75 -20.49 -16.21
C SER A 135 -20.31 -20.01 -16.41
N GLU A 136 -19.76 -20.18 -17.61
CA GLU A 136 -18.40 -19.76 -17.93
C GLU A 136 -18.25 -18.24 -17.74
N GLU A 137 -19.29 -17.47 -18.05
CA GLU A 137 -19.33 -16.01 -17.90
C GLU A 137 -19.25 -15.55 -16.44
N ASP A 138 -19.98 -16.20 -15.54
CA ASP A 138 -19.96 -15.85 -14.11
C ASP A 138 -18.63 -16.26 -13.45
N ILE A 139 -18.07 -17.41 -13.86
CA ILE A 139 -16.74 -17.84 -13.43
C ILE A 139 -15.71 -16.81 -13.88
N GLU A 140 -15.70 -16.42 -15.16
CA GLU A 140 -14.78 -15.40 -15.67
C GLU A 140 -14.95 -14.05 -14.96
N ALA A 141 -16.18 -13.61 -14.70
CA ALA A 141 -16.46 -12.38 -13.95
C ALA A 141 -15.87 -12.43 -12.53
N SER A 142 -16.01 -13.55 -11.82
CA SER A 142 -15.43 -13.73 -10.49
C SER A 142 -13.89 -13.67 -10.52
N PHE A 143 -13.26 -14.31 -11.52
CA PHE A 143 -11.82 -14.25 -11.74
C PHE A 143 -11.32 -12.84 -12.05
N ARG A 144 -12.12 -12.04 -12.77
CA ARG A 144 -11.80 -10.62 -13.03
C ARG A 144 -11.88 -9.77 -11.77
N GLY A 145 -12.94 -9.91 -10.98
CA GLY A 145 -13.09 -9.20 -9.71
C GLY A 145 -11.96 -9.50 -8.72
N ASP A 146 -11.61 -10.78 -8.57
CA ASP A 146 -10.47 -11.24 -7.77
C ASP A 146 -9.13 -10.72 -8.32
N GLY A 147 -9.00 -10.70 -9.65
CA GLY A 147 -7.83 -10.21 -10.35
C GLY A 147 -7.49 -8.77 -9.98
N LEU A 148 -8.47 -7.87 -10.09
CA LEU A 148 -8.28 -6.44 -9.81
C LEU A 148 -8.16 -6.15 -8.31
N SER A 149 -8.94 -6.82 -7.47
CA SER A 149 -9.04 -6.47 -6.05
C SER A 149 -7.94 -7.13 -5.20
N ASN A 150 -7.59 -8.38 -5.51
CA ASN A 150 -6.67 -9.19 -4.69
C ASN A 150 -5.35 -9.47 -5.42
N ARG A 151 -5.41 -10.18 -6.56
CA ARG A 151 -4.20 -10.69 -7.24
C ARG A 151 -3.30 -9.59 -7.77
N TRP A 152 -3.86 -8.44 -8.16
CA TRP A 152 -3.10 -7.27 -8.56
C TRP A 152 -2.10 -6.78 -7.50
N PHE A 153 -2.39 -7.05 -6.22
CA PHE A 153 -1.51 -6.68 -5.10
C PHE A 153 -0.76 -7.90 -4.53
N LEU A 154 -1.40 -9.07 -4.45
CA LEU A 154 -0.77 -10.29 -3.97
C LEU A 154 0.37 -10.78 -4.87
N ASP A 155 0.15 -10.85 -6.18
CA ASP A 155 1.12 -11.44 -7.10
C ASP A 155 2.42 -10.62 -7.18
N PRO A 156 2.41 -9.28 -7.26
CA PRO A 156 3.67 -8.52 -7.23
C PRO A 156 4.45 -8.69 -5.92
N ILE A 157 3.77 -8.79 -4.77
CA ILE A 157 4.42 -8.93 -3.46
C ILE A 157 5.04 -10.31 -3.28
N PHE A 158 4.31 -11.37 -3.65
CA PHE A 158 4.71 -12.75 -3.34
C PHE A 158 5.34 -13.51 -4.51
N LYS A 159 5.10 -13.05 -5.75
CA LYS A 159 5.55 -13.72 -6.98
C LYS A 159 6.33 -12.82 -7.93
N ALA A 160 6.44 -11.51 -7.62
CA ALA A 160 7.18 -10.52 -8.41
C ALA A 160 6.67 -10.33 -9.86
N PHE A 161 5.39 -10.58 -10.14
CA PHE A 161 4.75 -10.26 -11.42
C PHE A 161 3.30 -9.80 -11.22
N TYR A 162 2.77 -9.03 -12.17
CA TYR A 162 1.34 -8.70 -12.22
C TYR A 162 0.53 -9.80 -12.92
N PRO A 163 -0.74 -10.03 -12.57
CA PRO A 163 -1.55 -11.06 -13.20
C PRO A 163 -1.83 -10.75 -14.68
N GLU A 164 -1.27 -11.56 -15.59
CA GLU A 164 -1.32 -11.34 -17.05
C GLU A 164 -2.74 -11.16 -17.61
N ASN A 165 -3.71 -11.90 -17.06
CA ASN A 165 -5.10 -11.79 -17.50
C ASN A 165 -5.67 -10.38 -17.23
N GLN A 166 -5.29 -9.74 -16.14
CA GLN A 166 -5.72 -8.37 -15.85
C GLN A 166 -5.03 -7.34 -16.74
N ILE A 167 -3.77 -7.57 -17.12
CA ILE A 167 -3.05 -6.69 -18.05
C ILE A 167 -3.77 -6.64 -19.40
N LYS A 168 -4.15 -7.80 -19.95
CA LYS A 168 -4.86 -7.90 -21.25
C LYS A 168 -6.22 -7.20 -21.23
N HIS A 169 -6.95 -7.23 -20.12
CA HIS A 169 -8.24 -6.54 -19.99
C HIS A 169 -8.13 -5.04 -19.67
N SER A 170 -6.93 -4.55 -19.34
CA SER A 170 -6.66 -3.14 -19.04
C SER A 170 -5.89 -2.43 -20.17
N GLU A 171 -5.74 -3.09 -21.33
CA GLU A 171 -5.28 -2.44 -22.56
C GLU A 171 -6.33 -1.42 -23.02
N PHE A 172 -5.91 -0.15 -23.10
CA PHE A 172 -6.67 0.98 -23.63
C PHE A 172 -6.41 1.17 -25.11
#